data_AF-X8EDQ5-F1
#
_entry.id   AF-X8EDQ5-F1
#
_cell.length_a   1.000
_cell.length_b   1.000
_cell.length_c   1.000
_cell.angle_alpha   90.00
_cell.angle_beta   90.00
_cell.angle_gamma   90.00
#
_symmetry.space_group_name_H-M   'P 1'
#
loop_
_entity.id
_entity.type
_entity.pdbx_description
1 polymer ?
#
loop_
_entity_poly.entity_id
_entity_poly.type
_entity_poly.pdbx_seq_one_letter_code
_entity_poly.pdbx_strand_id
1 'polypeptide(L)'
;MRHVAELAPQAGQPRSWPTWAQPEVVRAFNDYGIGRPWSHQYRAAELAHAGRHVVLSTGTASGKSLAYQLPILNALAADPRARALYLSPTKALGHDQLRTAHALTAAIPRLADVAPTAYDGDSPPRCAASRGSALGGCFPIRTWFICRYCATMPAGRCFCADCVSW
;
A
#
# COMPACT_ATOMS: atom_id res chain seq x y z
N MET A 1 -24.74 -31.40 -11.33
CA MET A 1 -24.77 -30.21 -10.45
C MET A 1 -25.90 -30.38 -9.45
N ARG A 2 -25.65 -30.25 -8.13
CA ARG A 2 -26.66 -30.48 -7.09
C ARG A 2 -26.93 -29.27 -6.17
N HIS A 3 -26.25 -28.14 -6.39
CA HIS A 3 -26.47 -26.93 -5.59
C HIS A 3 -26.14 -25.68 -6.41
N VAL A 4 -27.09 -24.76 -6.48
CA VAL A 4 -26.93 -23.40 -6.99
C VAL A 4 -27.49 -22.50 -5.90
N ALA A 5 -26.66 -21.59 -5.38
CA ALA A 5 -27.09 -20.56 -4.45
C ALA A 5 -26.92 -19.21 -5.14
N GLU A 6 -28.02 -18.49 -5.26
CA GLU A 6 -28.01 -17.11 -5.77
C GLU A 6 -27.79 -16.17 -4.58
N LEU A 7 -26.68 -15.43 -4.61
CA LEU A 7 -26.39 -14.43 -3.60
C LEU A 7 -26.97 -13.10 -4.06
N ALA A 8 -27.81 -12.49 -3.23
CA ALA A 8 -28.37 -11.17 -3.54
C ALA A 8 -27.25 -10.14 -3.72
N PRO A 9 -27.33 -9.27 -4.74
CA PRO A 9 -26.35 -8.20 -4.93
C PRO A 9 -26.38 -7.24 -3.74
N GLN A 10 -25.21 -6.97 -3.16
CA GLN A 10 -25.05 -6.00 -2.08
C GLN A 10 -24.37 -4.74 -2.60
N ALA A 11 -25.05 -3.60 -2.51
CA ALA A 11 -24.50 -2.32 -2.90
C ALA A 11 -23.41 -1.88 -1.90
N GLY A 12 -22.27 -1.41 -2.43
CA GLY A 12 -21.23 -0.81 -1.62
C GLY A 12 -21.72 0.46 -0.92
N GLN A 13 -21.30 0.67 0.33
CA GLN A 13 -21.64 1.88 1.09
C GLN A 13 -20.46 2.85 1.09
N PRO A 14 -20.48 3.95 0.32
CA PRO A 14 -19.38 4.90 0.29
C PRO A 14 -19.41 5.78 1.55
N ARG A 15 -18.23 6.12 2.08
CA ARG A 15 -18.03 7.04 3.20
C ARG A 15 -17.37 8.32 2.71
N SER A 16 -17.38 9.36 3.53
CA SER A 16 -16.51 10.52 3.30
C SER A 16 -15.06 10.11 3.56
N TRP A 17 -14.12 10.90 3.04
CA TRP A 17 -12.71 10.74 3.40
C TRP A 17 -12.53 10.91 4.92
N PRO A 18 -11.62 10.13 5.56
CA PRO A 18 -11.25 10.34 6.95
C PRO A 18 -10.73 11.75 7.20
N THR A 19 -11.00 12.32 8.37
CA THR A 19 -10.60 13.69 8.72
C THR A 19 -9.09 13.85 8.89
N TRP A 20 -8.37 12.77 9.21
CA TRP A 20 -6.92 12.75 9.31
C TRP A 20 -6.20 12.63 7.96
N ALA A 21 -6.93 12.28 6.89
CA ALA A 21 -6.33 12.11 5.57
C ALA A 21 -5.93 13.47 5.00
N GLN A 22 -4.64 13.62 4.68
CA GLN A 22 -4.14 14.88 4.17
C GLN A 22 -4.76 15.24 2.81
N PRO A 23 -5.09 16.53 2.55
CA PRO A 23 -5.80 16.94 1.34
C PRO A 23 -5.10 16.55 0.03
N GLU A 24 -3.77 16.59 0.01
CA GLU A 24 -2.96 16.17 -1.14
C GLU A 24 -3.06 14.66 -1.43
N VAL A 25 -3.16 13.83 -0.38
CA VAL A 25 -3.34 12.38 -0.50
C VAL A 25 -4.74 12.08 -1.02
N VAL A 26 -5.76 12.77 -0.49
CA VAL A 26 -7.14 12.66 -0.97
C VAL A 26 -7.25 13.08 -2.43
N ARG A 27 -6.61 14.19 -2.81
CA ARG A 27 -6.54 14.66 -4.21
C ARG A 27 -5.91 13.61 -5.12
N ALA A 28 -4.78 13.02 -4.73
CA ALA A 28 -4.13 11.98 -5.52
C ALA A 28 -5.04 10.77 -5.77
N PHE A 29 -5.82 10.35 -4.77
CA PHE A 29 -6.81 9.29 -4.96
C PHE A 29 -7.97 9.70 -5.87
N ASN A 30 -8.48 10.92 -5.74
CA ASN A 30 -9.53 11.44 -6.62
C ASN A 30 -9.04 11.50 -8.08
N ASP A 31 -7.82 11.99 -8.31
CA ASP A 31 -7.19 12.06 -9.63
C ASP A 31 -6.92 10.65 -10.20
N TYR A 32 -6.68 9.66 -9.33
CA TYR A 32 -6.60 8.24 -9.69
C TYR A 32 -7.97 7.58 -9.94
N GLY A 33 -9.07 8.33 -9.85
CA GLY A 33 -10.43 7.87 -10.14
C GLY A 33 -11.19 7.32 -8.93
N ILE A 34 -10.69 7.50 -7.71
CA ILE A 34 -11.35 7.06 -6.48
C ILE A 34 -11.94 8.27 -5.77
N GLY A 35 -13.24 8.51 -5.95
CA GLY A 35 -13.92 9.67 -5.35
C GLY A 35 -14.21 9.54 -3.85
N ARG A 36 -14.56 8.34 -3.38
CA ARG A 36 -14.96 8.07 -1.98
C ARG A 36 -14.53 6.65 -1.55
N PRO A 37 -14.04 6.47 -0.32
CA PRO A 37 -13.75 5.14 0.21
C PRO A 37 -15.03 4.36 0.49
N TRP A 38 -15.01 3.06 0.26
CA TRP A 38 -16.04 2.14 0.75
C TRP A 38 -15.96 1.98 2.27
N SER A 39 -17.08 1.63 2.92
CA SER A 39 -17.18 1.50 4.37
C SER A 39 -16.14 0.55 4.98
N HIS A 40 -15.83 -0.57 4.32
CA HIS A 40 -14.80 -1.51 4.75
C HIS A 40 -13.39 -0.94 4.62
N GLN A 41 -13.12 -0.17 3.55
CA GLN A 41 -11.84 0.52 3.37
C GLN A 41 -11.65 1.60 4.43
N TYR A 42 -12.67 2.42 4.64
CA TYR A 42 -12.69 3.48 5.66
C TYR A 42 -12.39 2.90 7.04
N ARG A 43 -13.14 1.86 7.46
CA ARG A 43 -12.98 1.26 8.78
C ARG A 43 -11.59 0.64 8.98
N ALA A 44 -11.06 -0.02 7.95
CA ALA A 44 -9.72 -0.58 8.01
C ALA A 44 -8.64 0.51 8.05
N ALA A 45 -8.78 1.57 7.27
CA ALA A 45 -7.86 2.70 7.25
C ALA A 45 -7.86 3.45 8.60
N GLU A 46 -9.02 3.68 9.22
CA GLU A 46 -9.14 4.25 10.57
C GLU A 46 -8.35 3.45 11.61
N LEU A 47 -8.57 2.13 11.64
CA LEU A 47 -7.89 1.25 12.58
C LEU A 47 -6.37 1.22 12.34
N ALA A 48 -5.95 1.15 11.08
CA ALA A 48 -4.54 1.17 10.70
C ALA A 48 -3.88 2.51 11.05
N HIS A 49 -4.55 3.64 10.80
CA HIS A 49 -4.07 4.97 11.18
C HIS A 49 -3.93 5.12 12.70
N ALA A 50 -4.85 4.55 13.48
CA ALA A 50 -4.76 4.46 14.93
C ALA A 50 -3.69 3.48 15.45
N GLY A 51 -2.86 2.91 14.57
CA GLY A 51 -1.77 2.02 14.93
C GLY A 51 -2.20 0.60 15.31
N ARG A 52 -3.42 0.18 14.94
CA ARG A 52 -3.94 -1.17 15.18
C ARG A 52 -3.59 -2.10 14.03
N HIS A 53 -3.33 -3.36 14.33
CA HIS A 53 -3.23 -4.42 13.32
C HIS A 53 -4.63 -4.76 12.80
N VAL A 54 -4.77 -4.87 11.48
CA VAL A 54 -6.05 -5.08 10.81
C VAL A 54 -5.93 -6.25 9.84
N VAL A 55 -6.90 -7.15 9.88
CA VAL A 55 -7.14 -8.14 8.84
C VAL A 55 -8.45 -7.77 8.14
N LEU A 56 -8.38 -7.54 6.83
CA LEU A 56 -9.53 -7.16 6.02
C LEU A 56 -9.99 -8.36 5.19
N SER A 57 -11.10 -8.98 5.59
CA SER A 57 -11.73 -10.07 4.85
C SER A 57 -12.93 -9.54 4.05
N THR A 58 -12.73 -9.32 2.76
CA THR A 58 -13.76 -8.91 1.82
C THR A 58 -13.61 -9.68 0.52
N GLY A 59 -14.69 -9.77 -0.26
CA GLY A 59 -14.68 -10.43 -1.57
C GLY A 59 -13.56 -9.94 -2.50
N THR A 60 -13.22 -10.77 -3.49
CA THR A 60 -12.34 -10.38 -4.58
C THR A 60 -12.90 -9.17 -5.33
N ALA A 61 -12.03 -8.36 -5.94
CA ALA A 61 -12.40 -7.12 -6.63
C ALA A 61 -13.08 -6.01 -5.78
N SER A 62 -13.16 -6.14 -4.44
CA SER A 62 -13.75 -5.11 -3.57
C SER A 62 -12.85 -3.87 -3.32
N GLY A 63 -11.76 -3.72 -4.08
CA GLY A 63 -10.82 -2.61 -3.97
C GLY A 63 -10.07 -2.50 -2.64
N LYS A 64 -9.62 -3.60 -2.03
CA LYS A 64 -8.96 -3.59 -0.70
C LYS A 64 -7.75 -2.64 -0.62
N SER A 65 -7.08 -2.36 -1.74
CA SER A 65 -5.85 -1.58 -1.80
C SER A 65 -5.91 -0.23 -1.10
N LEU A 66 -7.00 0.53 -1.29
CA LEU A 66 -7.14 1.85 -0.66
C LEU A 66 -7.03 1.77 0.88
N ALA A 67 -7.56 0.70 1.49
CA ALA A 67 -7.61 0.53 2.93
C ALA A 67 -6.22 0.61 3.58
N TYR A 68 -5.20 0.14 2.87
CA TYR A 68 -3.82 0.18 3.34
C TYR A 68 -2.98 1.27 2.68
N GLN A 69 -3.23 1.59 1.42
CA GLN A 69 -2.48 2.64 0.71
C GLN A 69 -2.72 4.00 1.36
N LEU A 70 -3.96 4.32 1.77
CA LEU A 70 -4.30 5.60 2.38
C LEU A 70 -3.50 5.89 3.67
N PRO A 71 -3.53 5.04 4.71
CA PRO A 71 -2.75 5.29 5.93
C PRO A 71 -1.24 5.29 5.66
N ILE A 72 -0.73 4.50 4.70
CA ILE A 72 0.70 4.50 4.38
C ILE A 72 1.12 5.81 3.70
N LEU A 73 0.42 6.25 2.65
CA LEU A 73 0.72 7.51 1.96
C LEU A 73 0.64 8.69 2.95
N ASN A 74 -0.36 8.69 3.83
CA ASN A 74 -0.51 9.70 4.86
C ASN A 74 0.67 9.72 5.85
N ALA A 75 1.13 8.55 6.29
CA ALA A 75 2.28 8.42 7.20
C ALA A 75 3.60 8.83 6.51
N LEU A 76 3.81 8.43 5.26
CA LEU A 76 4.97 8.83 4.47
C LEU A 76 5.01 10.35 4.25
N ALA A 77 3.86 10.96 3.99
CA ALA A 77 3.75 12.39 3.81
C ALA A 77 4.03 13.12 5.14
N ALA A 78 3.51 12.61 6.26
CA ALA A 78 3.68 13.24 7.58
C ALA A 78 5.12 13.19 8.11
N ASP A 79 5.84 12.08 7.94
CA ASP A 79 7.17 11.88 8.50
C ASP A 79 8.16 11.42 7.43
N PRO A 80 9.21 12.19 7.06
CA PRO A 80 10.30 11.82 6.15
C PRO A 80 11.07 10.53 6.51
N ARG A 81 10.98 10.06 7.76
CA ARG A 81 11.64 8.83 8.21
C ARG A 81 10.75 7.60 8.08
N ALA A 82 9.45 7.75 7.91
CA ALA A 82 8.53 6.62 7.76
C ALA A 82 8.93 5.72 6.56
N ARG A 83 8.68 4.42 6.70
CA ARG A 83 8.89 3.40 5.67
C ARG A 83 7.74 2.41 5.74
N ALA A 84 7.46 1.72 4.65
CA ALA A 84 6.49 0.64 4.63
C ALA A 84 6.97 -0.52 3.76
N LEU A 85 6.48 -1.70 4.13
CA LEU A 85 6.76 -2.99 3.52
C LEU A 85 5.41 -3.57 3.08
N TYR A 86 5.30 -3.92 1.81
CA TYR A 86 4.13 -4.59 1.27
C TYR A 86 4.51 -6.00 0.85
N LEU A 87 3.90 -7.01 1.46
CA LEU A 87 4.17 -8.40 1.14
C LEU A 87 3.07 -8.90 0.23
N SER A 88 3.44 -9.31 -0.99
CA SER A 88 2.52 -9.89 -1.94
C SER A 88 2.72 -11.40 -2.05
N PRO A 89 1.65 -12.22 -2.13
CA PRO A 89 1.78 -13.66 -2.34
C PRO A 89 2.42 -14.01 -3.70
N THR A 90 2.35 -13.12 -4.69
CA THR A 90 2.92 -13.34 -6.04
C THR A 90 3.64 -12.09 -6.57
N LYS A 91 4.63 -12.30 -7.46
CA LYS A 91 5.34 -11.22 -8.15
C LYS A 91 4.39 -10.34 -8.96
N ALA A 92 3.48 -10.97 -9.72
CA ALA A 92 2.54 -10.27 -10.58
C ALA A 92 1.65 -9.29 -9.80
N LEU A 93 1.07 -9.74 -8.68
CA LEU A 93 0.28 -8.86 -7.81
C LEU A 93 1.16 -7.79 -7.14
N GLY A 94 2.41 -8.13 -6.77
CA GLY A 94 3.37 -7.17 -6.22
C GLY A 94 3.67 -6.03 -7.19
N HIS A 95 3.95 -6.36 -8.45
CA HIS A 95 4.21 -5.38 -9.51
C HIS A 95 2.97 -4.56 -9.87
N ASP A 96 1.77 -5.14 -9.77
CA ASP A 96 0.51 -4.39 -9.93
C ASP A 96 0.33 -3.32 -8.85
N GLN A 97 0.53 -3.68 -7.59
CA GLN A 97 0.48 -2.71 -6.49
C GLN A 97 1.63 -1.69 -6.55
N LEU A 98 2.81 -2.10 -7.04
CA LEU A 98 3.94 -1.21 -7.24
C LEU A 98 3.63 -0.10 -8.26
N ARG A 99 2.99 -0.43 -9.39
CA ARG A 99 2.55 0.59 -10.37
C ARG A 99 1.59 1.60 -9.74
N THR A 100 0.64 1.12 -8.96
CA THR A 100 -0.31 1.99 -8.25
C THR A 100 0.42 2.88 -7.24
N ALA A 101 1.38 2.33 -6.49
CA ALA A 101 2.19 3.11 -5.56
C ALA A 101 3.00 4.20 -6.26
N HIS A 102 3.60 3.92 -7.42
CA HIS A 102 4.29 4.93 -8.23
C HIS A 102 3.35 6.04 -8.69
N ALA A 103 2.17 5.69 -9.22
CA ALA A 103 1.20 6.68 -9.68
C ALA A 103 0.76 7.61 -8.53
N LEU A 104 0.43 7.06 -7.37
CA LEU A 104 -0.03 7.83 -6.21
C LEU A 104 1.09 8.69 -5.60
N THR A 105 2.31 8.16 -5.49
CA THR A 105 3.45 8.92 -4.94
C THR A 105 3.88 10.05 -5.86
N ALA A 106 3.90 9.83 -7.18
CA ALA A 106 4.21 10.87 -8.17
C ALA A 106 3.18 12.01 -8.18
N ALA A 107 1.92 11.72 -7.84
CA ALA A 107 0.85 12.72 -7.76
C ALA A 107 0.91 13.58 -6.49
N ILE A 108 1.75 13.24 -5.50
CA ILE A 108 1.85 13.94 -4.21
C ILE A 108 3.23 14.61 -4.12
N PRO A 109 3.34 15.94 -4.24
CA PRO A 109 4.63 16.64 -4.24
C PRO A 109 5.51 16.34 -3.01
N ARG A 110 4.89 16.15 -1.84
CA ARG A 110 5.59 15.80 -0.60
C ARG A 110 6.18 14.39 -0.57
N LEU A 111 5.85 13.56 -1.54
CA LEU A 111 6.37 12.20 -1.70
C LEU A 111 7.33 12.09 -2.89
N ALA A 112 7.82 13.20 -3.44
CA ALA A 112 8.75 13.19 -4.58
C ALA A 112 10.08 12.45 -4.29
N ASP A 113 10.46 12.32 -3.02
CA ASP A 113 11.64 11.57 -2.55
C ASP A 113 11.33 10.10 -2.20
N VAL A 114 10.06 9.69 -2.29
CA VAL A 114 9.65 8.31 -2.10
C VAL A 114 9.80 7.56 -3.41
N ALA A 115 10.57 6.47 -3.40
CA ALA A 115 10.60 5.53 -4.51
C ALA A 115 10.04 4.18 -4.07
N PRO A 116 8.80 3.86 -4.47
CA PRO A 116 8.33 2.48 -4.47
C PRO A 116 9.32 1.58 -5.21
N THR A 117 9.66 0.41 -4.69
CA THR A 117 10.61 -0.50 -5.33
C THR A 117 10.21 -1.96 -5.07
N ALA A 118 10.36 -2.82 -6.07
CA ALA A 118 10.19 -4.26 -5.90
C ALA A 118 11.48 -4.88 -5.34
N TYR A 119 11.35 -5.88 -4.48
CA TYR A 119 12.49 -6.66 -3.97
C TYR A 119 12.21 -8.17 -4.10
N ASP A 120 12.33 -8.68 -5.31
CA ASP A 120 12.07 -10.08 -5.63
C ASP A 120 13.35 -10.82 -6.05
N GLY A 121 13.24 -12.11 -6.34
CA GLY A 121 14.39 -12.93 -6.77
C GLY A 121 15.03 -12.52 -8.09
N ASP A 122 14.42 -11.59 -8.85
CA ASP A 122 14.95 -11.07 -10.11
C ASP A 122 15.72 -9.75 -9.89
N SER A 123 15.69 -9.23 -8.65
CA SER A 123 16.42 -8.03 -8.28
C SER A 123 17.92 -8.32 -8.23
N PRO A 124 18.77 -7.62 -9.00
CA PRO A 124 20.21 -7.86 -8.98
C PRO A 124 20.74 -7.60 -7.56
N PRO A 125 21.68 -8.45 -7.06
CA PRO A 125 22.15 -8.38 -5.67
C PRO A 125 22.79 -7.03 -5.30
N ARG A 126 23.20 -6.24 -6.29
CA ARG A 126 23.75 -4.88 -6.10
C ARG A 126 22.73 -3.78 -5.82
N CYS A 127 21.45 -3.95 -6.15
CA CYS A 127 20.43 -2.95 -5.80
C CYS A 127 20.09 -2.96 -4.31
N ALA A 128 20.41 -4.04 -3.59
CA ALA A 128 20.19 -4.16 -2.14
C ALA A 128 21.22 -3.37 -1.30
N ALA A 129 22.33 -2.92 -1.88
CA ALA A 129 23.42 -2.29 -1.16
C ALA A 129 24.20 -1.27 -2.03
N SER A 130 23.69 -0.04 -2.14
CA SER A 130 24.52 1.11 -2.52
C SER A 130 24.57 2.11 -1.36
N ARG A 131 25.60 1.95 -0.52
CA ARG A 131 26.14 3.05 0.28
C ARG A 131 27.17 3.79 -0.58
N GLY A 132 26.87 5.06 -0.87
CA GLY A 132 27.83 6.18 -0.98
C GLY A 132 28.96 6.16 -2.03
N SER A 133 28.81 7.04 -3.02
CA SER A 133 29.87 7.76 -3.79
C SER A 133 30.74 6.94 -4.76
N ALA A 134 30.88 7.29 -6.04
CA ALA A 134 31.23 8.62 -6.54
C ALA A 134 30.69 8.92 -7.96
N LEU A 135 30.42 10.20 -8.21
CA LEU A 135 30.12 10.85 -9.49
C LEU A 135 28.72 10.55 -10.10
N GLY A 136 27.74 11.37 -9.69
CA GLY A 136 26.43 11.47 -10.36
C GLY A 136 25.23 11.25 -9.43
N GLY A 137 24.91 12.25 -8.59
CA GLY A 137 23.58 12.45 -7.98
C GLY A 137 22.89 11.24 -7.35
N CYS A 138 23.38 10.76 -6.20
CA CYS A 138 22.73 9.71 -5.43
C CYS A 138 21.57 10.30 -4.60
N PHE A 139 20.34 10.08 -5.06
CA PHE A 139 19.11 10.59 -4.44
C PHE A 139 18.91 10.06 -3.01
N PRO A 140 18.37 10.88 -2.08
CA PRO A 140 17.87 10.40 -0.79
C PRO A 140 16.55 9.65 -0.99
N ILE A 141 16.61 8.40 -1.43
CA ILE A 141 15.42 7.62 -1.80
C ILE A 141 14.85 6.89 -0.58
N ARG A 142 13.57 7.14 -0.28
CA ARG A 142 12.80 6.40 0.72
C ARG A 142 12.25 5.13 0.06
N THR A 143 13.02 4.05 0.09
CA THR A 143 12.71 2.77 -0.58
C THR A 143 11.63 1.97 0.15
N TRP A 144 10.64 1.50 -0.61
CA TRP A 144 9.66 0.49 -0.21
C TRP A 144 10.17 -0.89 -0.61
N PHE A 145 9.95 -1.90 0.22
CA PHE A 145 10.33 -3.28 -0.08
C PHE A 145 9.07 -4.13 -0.32
N ILE A 146 9.15 -5.06 -1.27
CA ILE A 146 8.19 -6.15 -1.46
C ILE A 146 8.95 -7.45 -1.32
N CYS A 147 8.91 -8.11 -0.17
CA CYS A 147 9.77 -9.25 0.15
C CYS A 147 9.01 -10.60 0.09
N ARG A 148 9.72 -11.68 -0.29
CA ARG A 148 9.31 -13.07 -0.06
C ARG A 148 10.03 -13.59 1.20
N TYR A 149 9.24 -14.07 2.16
CA TYR A 149 9.58 -14.60 3.49
C TYR A 149 11.03 -15.08 3.75
N CYS A 150 11.69 -14.51 4.78
CA CYS A 150 12.28 -15.17 5.99
C CYS A 150 13.57 -14.47 6.46
N ALA A 151 13.50 -13.71 7.57
CA ALA A 151 14.48 -13.66 8.67
C ALA A 151 14.13 -12.54 9.66
N THR A 152 14.20 -12.88 10.95
CA THR A 152 13.97 -12.08 12.16
C THR A 152 14.47 -10.64 12.09
N MET A 153 13.59 -9.67 12.36
CA MET A 153 13.97 -8.31 12.76
C MET A 153 13.33 -7.94 14.11
N PRO A 154 14.10 -7.32 15.02
CA PRO A 154 13.58 -6.84 16.29
C PRO A 154 12.84 -5.51 16.08
N ALA A 155 11.65 -5.42 16.68
CA ALA A 155 10.86 -4.20 16.89
C ALA A 155 10.58 -3.30 15.65
N GLY A 156 9.49 -3.60 14.93
CA GLY A 156 8.95 -2.68 13.92
C GLY A 156 7.65 -3.20 13.33
N ARG A 157 6.55 -2.49 13.58
CA ARG A 157 5.14 -2.87 13.30
C ARG A 157 4.94 -3.35 11.85
N CYS A 158 4.46 -4.59 11.67
CA CYS A 158 4.11 -5.15 10.37
C CYS A 158 2.66 -4.85 9.99
N PHE A 159 2.44 -4.49 8.72
CA PHE A 159 1.14 -4.45 8.07
C PHE A 159 1.09 -5.58 7.03
N CYS A 160 0.10 -6.47 7.11
CA CYS A 160 -0.06 -7.60 6.20
C CYS A 160 -1.43 -7.47 5.53
N ALA A 161 -1.47 -7.25 4.22
CA ALA A 161 -2.69 -7.30 3.42
C ALA A 161 -2.57 -8.41 2.38
N ASP A 162 -3.69 -9.08 2.15
CA ASP A 162 -3.91 -10.19 1.21
C ASP A 162 -3.46 -11.60 1.65
N CYS A 163 -4.32 -12.24 2.45
CA CYS A 163 -4.48 -13.70 2.40
C CYS A 163 -5.50 -14.04 1.30
N VAL A 164 -5.02 -14.60 0.18
CA VAL A 164 -5.86 -15.30 -0.79
C VAL A 164 -6.09 -16.71 -0.23
N SER A 165 -7.31 -17.01 0.22
CA SER A 165 -7.73 -18.40 0.47
C SER A 165 -8.23 -18.98 -0.84
N TRP A 166 -7.69 -20.15 -1.20
CA TRP A 166 -8.21 -21.02 -2.24
C TRP A 166 -9.59 -21.57 -1.85
#